data_AF-A0A2V9IYW1-F1
#
_entry.id   AF-A0A2V9IYW1-F1
#
_cell.length_a   1.000
_cell.length_b   1.000
_cell.length_c   1.000
_cell.angle_alpha   90.00
_cell.angle_beta   90.00
_cell.angle_gamma   90.00
#
_symmetry.space_group_name_H-M   'P 1'
#
loop_
_entity.id
_entity.type
_entity.pdbx_description
1 polymer ?
#
loop_
_entity_poly.entity_id
_entity_poly.type
_entity_poly.pdbx_seq_one_letter_code
_entity_poly.pdbx_strand_id
1 'polypeptide(L)'
;PMSCKSLVFKVPEPGFDPRGVDVDSNGVVWTALAASSHLASFDFRKCMDVNGTAKPDGSQCREGWTLYETDGPKLKGTQVPADFHYYNWVDQHNISGFGTNTPFATGSNSDALLALNPQTKEWIKLRVPYPLGFYSRGMDGRIDDPNTGWKGRGLWANYGTHFVWHIEGGKGTKGKIAHFQIRPDPLAR
;
A
#
# COMPACT_ATOMS: atom_id res chain seq x y z
N PRO A 1 2.13 -19.08 25.03
CA PRO A 1 2.36 -18.53 26.39
C PRO A 1 1.04 -17.98 26.97
N MET A 2 0.64 -18.42 28.18
CA MET A 2 -0.62 -18.01 28.82
C MET A 2 -0.71 -16.50 29.16
N SER A 3 0.34 -15.72 28.86
CA SER A 3 0.40 -14.27 29.05
C SER A 3 0.12 -13.45 27.78
N CYS A 4 -0.09 -14.08 26.62
CA CYS A 4 -0.39 -13.34 25.39
C CYS A 4 -1.78 -12.69 25.48
N LYS A 5 -1.82 -11.36 25.35
CA LYS A 5 -3.06 -10.60 25.20
C LYS A 5 -3.33 -10.41 23.71
N SER A 6 -4.56 -10.71 23.29
CA SER A 6 -5.07 -10.35 21.97
C SER A 6 -5.95 -9.11 22.11
N LEU A 7 -5.64 -8.06 21.37
CA LEU A 7 -6.43 -6.84 21.30
C LEU A 7 -6.96 -6.67 19.88
N VAL A 8 -8.17 -6.12 19.78
CA VAL A 8 -8.79 -5.78 18.50
C VAL A 8 -8.79 -4.26 18.40
N PHE A 9 -8.31 -3.74 17.27
CA PHE A 9 -8.33 -2.31 16.95
C PHE A 9 -9.15 -2.11 15.68
N LYS A 10 -10.23 -1.36 15.81
CA LYS A 10 -11.11 -1.02 14.71
C LYS A 10 -10.59 0.24 14.04
N VAL A 11 -10.44 0.20 12.71
CA VAL A 11 -10.17 1.39 11.89
C VAL A 11 -11.27 2.44 12.18
N PRO A 12 -10.91 3.69 12.53
CA PRO A 12 -11.90 4.72 12.80
C PRO A 12 -12.50 5.27 11.51
N GLU A 13 -13.73 5.77 11.60
CA GLU A 13 -14.34 6.59 10.54
C GLU A 13 -13.43 7.79 10.17
N PRO A 14 -13.34 8.16 8.88
CA PRO A 14 -14.11 7.65 7.74
C PRO A 14 -13.52 6.40 7.04
N GLY A 15 -12.52 5.73 7.63
CA GLY A 15 -11.85 4.58 7.01
C GLY A 15 -12.62 3.26 7.20
N PHE A 16 -12.71 2.44 6.14
CA PHE A 16 -13.35 1.12 6.19
C PHE A 16 -12.87 0.16 5.08
N ASP A 17 -13.24 -1.13 5.22
CA ASP A 17 -12.84 -2.26 4.35
C ASP A 17 -11.31 -2.49 4.27
N PRO A 18 -10.63 -2.79 5.40
CA PRO A 18 -9.21 -3.12 5.38
C PRO A 18 -8.98 -4.43 4.59
N ARG A 19 -8.00 -4.42 3.66
CA ARG A 19 -7.68 -5.58 2.82
C ARG A 19 -6.25 -6.07 2.99
N GLY A 20 -5.28 -5.17 2.82
CA GLY A 20 -3.86 -5.46 3.02
C GLY A 20 -3.43 -5.14 4.44
N VAL A 21 -2.34 -5.77 4.89
CA VAL A 21 -1.65 -5.38 6.12
C VAL A 21 -0.16 -5.65 5.96
N ASP A 22 0.65 -4.71 6.42
CA ASP A 22 2.09 -4.88 6.54
C ASP A 22 2.61 -4.01 7.70
N VAL A 23 3.86 -4.21 8.12
CA VAL A 23 4.45 -3.52 9.28
C VAL A 23 5.77 -2.88 8.87
N ASP A 24 6.04 -1.66 9.35
CA ASP A 24 7.32 -1.01 9.15
C ASP A 24 8.38 -1.49 10.16
N SER A 25 9.65 -1.11 9.94
CA SER A 25 10.74 -1.50 10.86
C SER A 25 10.67 -0.85 12.26
N ASN A 26 9.74 0.10 12.48
CA ASN A 26 9.45 0.71 13.78
C ASN A 26 8.26 0.05 14.50
N GLY A 27 7.62 -0.96 13.89
CA GLY A 27 6.43 -1.61 14.42
C GLY A 27 5.11 -0.87 14.16
N VAL A 28 5.09 0.12 13.27
CA VAL A 28 3.85 0.77 12.82
C VAL A 28 3.17 -0.14 11.81
N VAL A 29 1.91 -0.47 12.06
CA VAL A 29 1.08 -1.27 11.16
C VAL A 29 0.51 -0.38 10.07
N TRP A 30 0.53 -0.85 8.83
CA TRP A 30 -0.05 -0.16 7.68
C TRP A 30 -1.12 -1.05 7.03
N THR A 31 -2.26 -0.47 6.66
CA THR A 31 -3.37 -1.19 6.02
C THR A 31 -4.05 -0.36 4.95
N ALA A 32 -4.18 -0.93 3.75
CA ALA A 32 -4.98 -0.35 2.67
C ALA A 32 -6.48 -0.54 2.95
N LEU A 33 -7.24 0.55 2.82
CA LEU A 33 -8.68 0.61 3.06
C LEU A 33 -9.42 0.72 1.73
N ALA A 34 -9.90 -0.43 1.25
CA ALA A 34 -10.25 -0.62 -0.15
C ALA A 34 -11.51 0.13 -0.61
N ALA A 35 -12.44 0.41 0.31
CA ALA A 35 -13.71 1.05 -0.03
C ALA A 35 -13.77 2.53 0.39
N SER A 36 -12.72 3.03 1.07
CA SER A 36 -12.60 4.42 1.48
C SER A 36 -11.43 5.15 0.81
N SER A 37 -10.65 4.48 -0.05
CA SER A 37 -9.49 5.05 -0.75
C SER A 37 -8.44 5.66 0.17
N HIS A 38 -8.26 5.07 1.36
CA HIS A 38 -7.22 5.46 2.30
C HIS A 38 -6.13 4.39 2.38
N LEU A 39 -4.92 4.82 2.73
CA LEU A 39 -3.94 4.00 3.43
C LEU A 39 -3.94 4.45 4.89
N ALA A 40 -3.97 3.52 5.83
CA ALA A 40 -4.00 3.82 7.25
C ALA A 40 -2.72 3.34 7.93
N SER A 41 -2.18 4.14 8.84
CA SER A 41 -1.15 3.71 9.79
C SER A 41 -1.75 3.54 11.19
N PHE A 42 -1.28 2.55 11.93
CA PHE A 42 -1.59 2.33 13.34
C PHE A 42 -0.30 2.19 14.15
N ASP A 43 -0.10 3.12 15.08
CA ASP A 43 1.05 3.14 15.98
C ASP A 43 0.60 2.85 17.42
N PHE A 44 0.84 1.61 17.86
CA PHE A 44 0.45 1.16 19.20
C PHE A 44 1.11 1.97 20.33
N ARG A 45 2.25 2.63 20.07
CA ARG A 45 2.97 3.43 21.08
C ARG A 45 2.20 4.70 21.45
N LYS A 46 1.22 5.11 20.64
CA LYS A 46 0.36 6.27 20.92
C LYS A 46 -0.85 5.90 21.78
N CYS A 47 -1.11 4.61 22.00
CA CYS A 47 -2.29 4.15 22.72
C CYS A 47 -2.28 4.54 24.21
N MET A 48 -3.40 5.07 24.69
CA MET A 48 -3.60 5.53 26.07
C MET A 48 -4.58 4.63 26.84
N ASP A 49 -5.50 3.94 26.16
CA ASP A 49 -6.60 3.19 26.79
C ASP A 49 -6.49 1.65 26.71
N VAL A 50 -5.27 1.12 26.47
CA VAL A 50 -5.01 -0.32 26.28
C VAL A 50 -4.69 -1.10 27.57
N ASN A 51 -4.53 -0.41 28.69
CA ASN A 51 -4.25 -1.03 30.00
C ASN A 51 -5.52 -1.35 30.81
N GLY A 52 -6.70 -0.95 30.34
CA GLY A 52 -7.99 -1.21 30.98
C GLY A 52 -8.71 -2.45 30.46
N THR A 53 -10.01 -2.54 30.74
CA THR A 53 -10.89 -3.58 30.15
C THR A 53 -10.90 -3.41 28.64
N ALA A 54 -10.51 -4.46 27.91
CA ALA A 54 -10.52 -4.45 26.46
C ALA A 54 -11.94 -4.17 25.93
N LYS A 55 -12.07 -3.22 25.01
CA LYS A 55 -13.33 -2.90 24.35
C LYS A 55 -13.61 -3.93 23.25
N PRO A 56 -14.72 -4.71 23.33
CA PRO A 56 -15.00 -5.78 22.36
C PRO A 56 -15.27 -5.27 20.94
N ASP A 57 -15.69 -4.01 20.79
CA ASP A 57 -15.95 -3.35 19.50
C ASP A 57 -14.67 -2.84 18.80
N GLY A 58 -13.51 -2.97 19.45
CA GLY A 58 -12.22 -2.52 18.97
C GLY A 58 -12.04 -1.00 18.94
N SER A 59 -12.92 -0.21 19.56
CA SER A 59 -12.86 1.27 19.56
C SER A 59 -11.74 1.88 20.41
N GLN A 60 -10.90 1.03 21.00
CA GLN A 60 -9.72 1.41 21.77
C GLN A 60 -8.58 1.92 20.85
N CYS A 61 -7.73 2.77 21.40
CA CYS A 61 -6.57 3.37 20.74
C CYS A 61 -6.89 4.10 19.43
N ARG A 62 -7.89 4.99 19.46
CA ARG A 62 -8.23 5.80 18.28
C ARG A 62 -7.07 6.71 17.86
N GLU A 63 -6.33 7.22 18.83
CA GLU A 63 -5.14 8.07 18.70
C GLU A 63 -3.94 7.39 18.04
N GLY A 64 -3.92 6.05 17.99
CA GLY A 64 -2.92 5.29 17.26
C GLY A 64 -3.09 5.38 15.74
N TRP A 65 -4.30 5.68 15.27
CA TRP A 65 -4.63 5.69 13.85
C TRP A 65 -4.30 7.02 13.17
N THR A 66 -3.87 6.94 11.92
CA THR A 66 -3.83 8.06 10.98
C THR A 66 -4.26 7.56 9.62
N LEU A 67 -5.17 8.29 8.97
CA LEU A 67 -5.70 7.93 7.65
C LEU A 67 -5.18 8.90 6.60
N TYR A 68 -4.70 8.36 5.48
CA TYR A 68 -4.16 9.09 4.34
C TYR A 68 -5.05 8.80 3.12
N GLU A 69 -5.92 9.73 2.75
CA GLU A 69 -6.77 9.62 1.55
C GLU A 69 -5.90 9.79 0.29
N THR A 70 -6.14 8.97 -0.73
CA THR A 70 -5.52 9.17 -2.05
C THR A 70 -6.18 10.31 -2.81
N ASP A 71 -5.42 10.97 -3.67
CA ASP A 71 -5.85 12.09 -4.51
C ASP A 71 -6.50 11.62 -5.82
N GLY A 72 -7.13 10.45 -5.81
CA GLY A 72 -7.85 9.88 -6.95
C GLY A 72 -9.12 10.66 -7.31
N PRO A 73 -9.67 10.46 -8.52
CA PRO A 73 -10.89 11.14 -8.94
C PRO A 73 -12.09 10.71 -8.08
N LYS A 74 -13.00 11.64 -7.81
CA LYS A 74 -14.27 11.41 -7.11
C LYS A 74 -15.41 11.39 -8.13
N LEU A 75 -16.26 10.37 -8.06
CA LEU A 75 -17.43 10.26 -8.95
C LEU A 75 -18.60 11.12 -8.44
N LYS A 76 -19.52 11.49 -9.35
CA LYS A 76 -20.71 12.26 -8.99
C LYS A 76 -21.52 11.53 -7.92
N GLY A 77 -21.85 12.23 -6.83
CA GLY A 77 -22.66 11.69 -5.73
C GLY A 77 -21.87 11.06 -4.58
N THR A 78 -20.53 11.09 -4.63
CA THR A 78 -19.68 10.66 -3.52
C THR A 78 -18.54 11.65 -3.27
N GLN A 79 -18.06 11.71 -2.03
CA GLN A 79 -16.82 12.41 -1.66
C GLN A 79 -15.64 11.45 -1.48
N VAL A 80 -15.84 10.15 -1.67
CA VAL A 80 -14.80 9.13 -1.59
C VAL A 80 -14.13 8.98 -2.96
N PRO A 81 -12.79 9.01 -3.07
CA PRO A 81 -12.08 8.71 -4.31
C PRO A 81 -12.44 7.31 -4.83
N ALA A 82 -12.41 7.14 -6.16
CA ALA A 82 -12.83 5.91 -6.83
C ALA A 82 -11.72 4.86 -6.99
N ASP A 83 -10.54 5.09 -6.41
CA ASP A 83 -9.46 4.10 -6.46
C ASP A 83 -9.77 2.92 -5.54
N PHE A 84 -9.18 1.76 -5.85
CA PHE A 84 -9.35 0.53 -5.10
C PHE A 84 -7.98 0.06 -4.63
N HIS A 85 -7.81 -0.05 -3.32
CA HIS A 85 -6.55 -0.49 -2.72
C HIS A 85 -6.66 -1.91 -2.19
N TYR A 86 -6.36 -2.89 -3.04
CA TYR A 86 -6.45 -4.30 -2.63
C TYR A 86 -5.36 -4.71 -1.63
N TYR A 87 -4.15 -4.18 -1.79
CA TYR A 87 -3.02 -4.54 -0.94
C TYR A 87 -2.13 -3.33 -0.62
N ASN A 88 -1.28 -3.49 0.39
CA ASN A 88 -0.22 -2.55 0.76
C ASN A 88 1.04 -3.30 1.16
N TRP A 89 2.17 -2.62 1.09
CA TRP A 89 3.48 -3.12 1.46
C TRP A 89 4.34 -1.95 1.94
N VAL A 90 5.27 -2.18 2.85
CA VAL A 90 6.17 -1.14 3.36
C VAL A 90 7.61 -1.42 2.93
N ASP A 91 8.20 -0.45 2.23
CA ASP A 91 9.61 -0.50 1.83
C ASP A 91 10.54 -0.23 3.02
N GLN A 92 10.78 -1.26 3.84
CA GLN A 92 11.64 -1.17 5.02
C GLN A 92 13.12 -0.92 4.68
N HIS A 93 13.54 -1.09 3.42
CA HIS A 93 14.96 -1.11 3.06
C HIS A 93 15.35 -0.07 2.01
N ASN A 94 14.46 0.87 1.71
CA ASN A 94 14.66 1.89 0.69
C ASN A 94 15.06 1.24 -0.65
N ILE A 95 14.31 0.22 -1.04
CA ILE A 95 14.45 -0.49 -2.32
C ILE A 95 14.03 0.44 -3.46
N SER A 96 12.99 1.23 -3.23
CA SER A 96 12.43 2.18 -4.19
C SER A 96 13.25 3.46 -4.36
N GLY A 97 14.09 3.81 -3.38
CA GLY A 97 14.79 5.09 -3.34
C GLY A 97 13.96 6.24 -2.74
N PHE A 98 12.72 6.01 -2.32
CA PHE A 98 11.84 7.04 -1.74
C PHE A 98 11.97 7.21 -0.21
N GLY A 99 12.87 6.46 0.42
CA GLY A 99 13.08 6.46 1.87
C GLY A 99 12.94 5.08 2.49
N THR A 100 13.46 4.95 3.71
CA THR A 100 13.21 3.77 4.54
C THR A 100 11.81 3.86 5.14
N ASN A 101 11.12 2.73 5.23
CA ASN A 101 9.73 2.61 5.69
C ASN A 101 8.73 3.38 4.82
N THR A 102 9.00 3.55 3.52
CA THR A 102 8.03 4.17 2.61
C THR A 102 6.85 3.22 2.43
N PRO A 103 5.62 3.59 2.84
CA PRO A 103 4.48 2.71 2.71
C PRO A 103 3.86 2.87 1.30
N PHE A 104 3.53 1.74 0.70
CA PHE A 104 2.91 1.64 -0.61
C PHE A 104 1.49 1.08 -0.51
N ALA A 105 0.60 1.55 -1.37
CA ALA A 105 -0.68 0.90 -1.67
C ALA A 105 -0.74 0.54 -3.16
N THR A 106 -1.43 -0.55 -3.49
CA THR A 106 -1.78 -0.83 -4.89
C THR A 106 -2.91 0.11 -5.31
N GLY A 107 -2.69 0.94 -6.34
CA GLY A 107 -3.76 1.67 -7.04
C GLY A 107 -4.42 0.75 -8.06
N SER A 108 -5.16 -0.25 -7.59
CA SER A 108 -5.66 -1.34 -8.45
C SER A 108 -6.60 -0.82 -9.53
N ASN A 109 -7.42 0.20 -9.24
CA ASN A 109 -8.32 0.81 -10.23
C ASN A 109 -7.68 1.98 -10.98
N SER A 110 -6.55 2.51 -10.50
CA SER A 110 -5.85 3.66 -11.10
C SER A 110 -4.61 3.26 -11.93
N ASP A 111 -4.45 1.96 -12.18
CA ASP A 111 -3.32 1.36 -12.89
C ASP A 111 -1.96 1.85 -12.34
N ALA A 112 -1.79 1.82 -11.01
CA ALA A 112 -0.61 2.37 -10.36
C ALA A 112 -0.13 1.60 -9.12
N LEU A 113 1.14 1.80 -8.76
CA LEU A 113 1.61 1.68 -7.37
C LEU A 113 1.68 3.07 -6.78
N LEU A 114 1.24 3.21 -5.53
CA LEU A 114 1.13 4.49 -4.84
C LEU A 114 2.10 4.49 -3.66
N ALA A 115 3.17 5.27 -3.73
CA ALA A 115 4.06 5.50 -2.59
C ALA A 115 3.61 6.75 -1.84
N LEU A 116 3.38 6.62 -0.54
CA LEU A 116 3.04 7.75 0.32
C LEU A 116 4.31 8.33 0.95
N ASN A 117 4.44 9.65 0.96
CA ASN A 117 5.32 10.35 1.89
C ASN A 117 4.50 10.74 3.13
N PRO A 118 4.64 10.07 4.29
CA PRO A 118 3.79 10.35 5.45
C PRO A 118 3.98 11.75 6.05
N GLN A 119 5.15 12.37 5.83
CA GLN A 119 5.47 13.70 6.33
C GLN A 119 4.77 14.79 5.52
N THR A 120 4.80 14.70 4.18
CA THR A 120 4.16 15.68 3.30
C THR A 120 2.72 15.33 2.95
N LYS A 121 2.32 14.07 3.17
CA LYS A 121 1.04 13.46 2.73
C LYS A 121 0.88 13.42 1.21
N GLU A 122 1.97 13.52 0.48
CA GLU A 122 1.98 13.47 -0.98
C GLU A 122 2.10 12.04 -1.48
N TRP A 123 1.50 11.80 -2.65
CA TRP A 123 1.47 10.49 -3.31
C TRP A 123 2.32 10.51 -4.58
N ILE A 124 3.31 9.61 -4.64
CA ILE A 124 4.05 9.33 -5.87
C ILE A 124 3.35 8.15 -6.57
N LYS A 125 3.03 8.32 -7.85
CA LYS A 125 2.28 7.34 -8.65
C LYS A 125 3.19 6.69 -9.69
N LEU A 126 3.45 5.40 -9.54
CA LEU A 126 4.20 4.61 -10.53
C LEU A 126 3.23 3.91 -11.46
N ARG A 127 3.24 4.28 -12.74
CA ARG A 127 2.32 3.73 -13.75
C ARG A 127 3.06 2.90 -14.78
N VAL A 128 2.41 1.84 -15.27
CA VAL A 128 2.85 1.13 -16.48
C VAL A 128 2.11 1.74 -17.67
N PRO A 129 2.80 2.10 -18.76
CA PRO A 129 2.18 2.71 -19.91
C PRO A 129 1.23 1.75 -20.64
N TYR A 130 0.15 2.31 -21.20
CA TYR A 130 -0.67 1.65 -22.21
C TYR A 130 0.20 1.16 -23.39
N PRO A 131 -0.08 -0.01 -24.01
CA PRO A 131 -1.23 -0.90 -23.84
C PRO A 131 -1.01 -2.05 -22.84
N LEU A 132 -0.02 -1.97 -21.95
CA LEU A 132 0.35 -3.12 -21.13
C LEU A 132 -0.68 -3.45 -20.04
N GLY A 133 -1.51 -2.47 -19.66
CA GLY A 133 -2.46 -2.48 -18.54
C GLY A 133 -1.75 -2.62 -17.20
N PHE A 134 -2.35 -2.18 -16.07
CA PHE A 134 -1.73 -2.43 -14.76
C PHE A 134 -2.69 -2.58 -13.57
N TYR A 135 -3.46 -3.66 -13.55
CA TYR A 135 -4.33 -3.98 -12.42
C TYR A 135 -3.57 -4.80 -11.37
N SER A 136 -2.89 -4.14 -10.42
CA SER A 136 -2.10 -4.84 -9.38
C SER A 136 -2.89 -5.10 -8.09
N ARG A 137 -2.66 -6.26 -7.48
CA ARG A 137 -3.23 -6.69 -6.19
C ARG A 137 -2.17 -7.17 -5.20
N GLY A 138 -0.91 -7.00 -5.54
CA GLY A 138 0.22 -7.47 -4.76
C GLY A 138 1.50 -6.88 -5.32
N MET A 139 2.36 -6.44 -4.43
CA MET A 139 3.68 -5.94 -4.76
C MET A 139 4.66 -6.26 -3.63
N ASP A 140 5.94 -6.35 -3.98
CA ASP A 140 7.03 -6.47 -3.02
C ASP A 140 8.32 -5.89 -3.64
N GLY A 141 9.31 -5.66 -2.80
CA GLY A 141 10.66 -5.30 -3.19
C GLY A 141 11.63 -6.47 -3.07
N ARG A 142 12.71 -6.41 -3.84
CA ARG A 142 13.84 -7.34 -3.72
C ARG A 142 15.14 -6.60 -4.00
N ILE A 143 16.16 -6.98 -3.22
CA ILE A 143 17.53 -6.52 -3.37
C ILE A 143 18.31 -7.72 -3.91
N ASP A 144 18.63 -7.69 -5.20
CA ASP A 144 19.43 -8.71 -5.89
C ASP A 144 20.93 -8.56 -5.60
N ASP A 145 21.42 -7.31 -5.54
CA ASP A 145 22.80 -7.00 -5.12
C ASP A 145 22.84 -5.65 -4.38
N PRO A 146 23.13 -5.64 -3.07
CA PRO A 146 23.18 -4.40 -2.30
C PRO A 146 24.28 -3.43 -2.76
N ASN A 147 25.31 -3.90 -3.47
CA ASN A 147 26.49 -3.12 -3.86
C ASN A 147 26.35 -2.41 -5.21
N THR A 148 25.29 -2.68 -5.99
CA THR A 148 25.11 -2.10 -7.34
C THR A 148 24.12 -0.94 -7.38
N GLY A 149 23.81 -0.38 -6.21
CA GLY A 149 22.90 0.77 -6.08
C GLY A 149 21.49 0.45 -6.59
N TRP A 150 20.92 1.34 -7.41
CA TRP A 150 19.56 1.21 -7.94
C TRP A 150 19.40 0.02 -8.92
N LYS A 151 20.50 -0.49 -9.50
CA LYS A 151 20.45 -1.59 -10.47
C LYS A 151 20.20 -2.96 -9.82
N GLY A 152 20.70 -3.15 -8.61
CA GLY A 152 20.52 -4.37 -7.84
C GLY A 152 19.25 -4.38 -7.02
N ARG A 153 18.30 -3.47 -7.28
CA ARG A 153 17.06 -3.29 -6.53
C ARG A 153 15.92 -3.11 -7.50
N GLY A 154 14.72 -3.52 -7.08
CA GLY A 154 13.51 -3.32 -7.87
C GLY A 154 12.25 -3.47 -7.04
N LEU A 155 11.14 -3.07 -7.61
CA LEU A 155 9.81 -3.45 -7.14
C LEU A 155 9.19 -4.40 -8.15
N TRP A 156 8.51 -5.42 -7.66
CA TRP A 156 7.80 -6.39 -8.47
C TRP A 156 6.33 -6.35 -8.09
N ALA A 157 5.48 -6.17 -9.08
CA ALA A 157 4.03 -6.14 -8.89
C ALA A 157 3.35 -7.09 -9.86
N ASN A 158 2.38 -7.85 -9.36
CA ASN A 158 1.62 -8.73 -10.22
C ASN A 158 0.63 -7.93 -11.07
N TYR A 159 0.29 -8.47 -12.23
CA TYR A 159 -0.94 -8.13 -12.93
C TYR A 159 -2.04 -9.10 -12.50
N GLY A 160 -2.87 -8.68 -11.55
CA GLY A 160 -3.76 -9.53 -10.75
C GLY A 160 -5.22 -9.60 -11.20
N THR A 161 -5.55 -9.27 -12.45
CA THR A 161 -6.94 -9.44 -12.94
C THR A 161 -7.29 -10.93 -13.03
N HIS A 162 -8.54 -11.28 -12.74
CA HIS A 162 -9.02 -12.67 -12.84
C HIS A 162 -9.21 -13.11 -14.30
N PHE A 163 -9.57 -12.17 -15.17
CA PHE A 163 -9.95 -12.44 -16.55
C PHE A 163 -8.93 -11.88 -17.53
N VAL A 164 -7.71 -12.43 -17.51
CA VAL A 164 -6.59 -11.96 -18.36
C VAL A 164 -6.86 -12.03 -19.86
N TRP A 165 -7.90 -12.74 -20.31
CA TRP A 165 -8.31 -12.78 -21.73
C TRP A 165 -9.29 -11.66 -22.12
N HIS A 166 -9.76 -10.84 -21.17
CA HIS A 166 -10.60 -9.65 -21.42
C HIS A 166 -9.79 -8.34 -21.51
N ILE A 167 -8.46 -8.42 -21.51
CA ILE A 167 -7.57 -7.25 -21.65
C ILE A 167 -6.93 -7.22 -23.03
N GLU A 168 -6.13 -6.20 -23.31
CA GLU A 168 -5.34 -6.08 -24.53
C GLU A 168 -4.53 -7.36 -24.79
N GLY A 169 -4.70 -7.95 -25.99
CA GLY A 169 -4.13 -9.24 -26.38
C GLY A 169 -5.16 -10.38 -26.46
N GLY A 170 -6.30 -10.28 -25.75
CA GLY A 170 -7.42 -11.21 -25.89
C GLY A 170 -7.13 -12.65 -25.47
N LYS A 171 -7.82 -13.61 -26.10
CA LYS A 171 -7.68 -15.05 -25.82
C LYS A 171 -6.21 -15.50 -25.98
N GLY A 172 -5.67 -16.16 -24.96
CA GLY A 172 -4.28 -16.62 -24.92
C GLY A 172 -3.32 -15.69 -24.18
N THR A 173 -3.77 -14.50 -23.77
CA THR A 173 -3.01 -13.60 -22.89
C THR A 173 -2.66 -14.29 -21.57
N LYS A 174 -1.41 -14.16 -21.16
CA LYS A 174 -0.87 -14.71 -19.91
C LYS A 174 -0.74 -13.63 -18.84
N GLY A 175 -0.68 -14.06 -17.58
CA GLY A 175 -0.31 -13.18 -16.47
C GLY A 175 1.07 -12.55 -16.67
N LYS A 176 1.24 -11.36 -16.11
CA LYS A 176 2.47 -10.56 -16.19
C LYS A 176 2.92 -10.17 -14.78
N ILE A 177 4.21 -9.94 -14.63
CA ILE A 177 4.80 -9.27 -13.48
C ILE A 177 5.50 -8.03 -14.01
N ALA A 178 5.18 -6.87 -13.44
CA ALA A 178 5.85 -5.62 -13.75
C ALA A 178 7.06 -5.47 -12.83
N HIS A 179 8.22 -5.15 -13.41
CA HIS A 179 9.44 -4.81 -12.69
C HIS A 179 9.67 -3.31 -12.79
N PHE A 180 9.62 -2.61 -11.65
CA PHE A 180 9.94 -1.20 -11.54
C PHE A 180 11.35 -1.05 -11.00
N GLN A 181 12.23 -0.53 -11.84
CA GLN A 181 13.58 -0.19 -11.44
C GLN A 181 13.72 1.34 -11.42
N ILE A 182 13.83 1.91 -10.22
CA ILE A 182 13.76 3.35 -10.00
C ILE A 182 15.16 3.93 -10.05
N ARG A 183 15.41 4.82 -11.01
CA ARG A 183 16.69 5.50 -11.16
C ARG A 183 16.80 6.69 -10.20
N PRO A 184 17.99 7.01 -9.70
CA PRO A 184 18.20 8.21 -8.89
C PRO A 184 18.04 9.49 -9.72
N ASP A 185 18.35 9.43 -11.03
CA ASP A 185 18.20 10.52 -11.96
C ASP A 185 17.97 10.00 -13.41
N PRO A 186 17.48 10.85 -14.34
CA PRO A 186 17.18 10.43 -15.71
C PRO A 186 18.39 9.97 -16.54
N LEU A 187 19.61 10.36 -16.16
CA LEU A 187 20.86 10.08 -16.88
C LEU A 187 21.61 8.86 -16.32
N ALA A 188 21.18 8.30 -15.19
CA ALA A 188 21.75 7.09 -14.61
C ALA A 188 21.72 5.93 -15.62
N ARG A 189 22.90 5.33 -15.86
CA ARG A 189 23.13 4.21 -16.78
C ARG A 189 23.50 2.96 -16.02
#